data_AF-A0A1E1W5N4-F1
#
_entry.id   AF-A0A1E1W5N4-F1
#
_cell.length_a   1.000
_cell.length_b   1.000
_cell.length_c   1.000
_cell.angle_alpha   90.00
_cell.angle_beta   90.00
_cell.angle_gamma   90.00
#
_symmetry.space_group_name_H-M   'P 1'
#
loop_
_entity.id
_entity.type
_entity.pdbx_description
1 polymer ?
#
loop_
_entity_poly.entity_id
_entity_poly.type
_entity_poly.pdbx_seq_one_letter_code
_entity_poly.pdbx_strand_id
1 'polypeptide(L)'
;EELPDGAAARLGWGRRYANLQAPLGYDKFGYSWRSRKGTRFHESRGKHYSDGYGEGDTLGFLVVLPVNANTKYTPNTYKDRPLVKFRSHLYYEDKDNIQESLNNLKPLAGSKIYYFKNGECQGQAFTDVYQGCYYPSVSLHKNCTVSVNFGPNFKYAPSREYAYRPMSEKAEEAICEQTMADLLYLTENEGKLRLDNFNL
;
A
#
# COMPACT_ATOMS: atom_id res chain seq x y z
N GLU A 1 25.85 -6.41 4.81
CA GLU A 1 26.46 -7.02 3.60
C GLU A 1 25.65 -6.61 2.37
N GLU A 2 26.21 -6.68 1.16
CA GLU A 2 25.38 -6.47 -0.04
C GLU A 2 24.39 -7.62 -0.19
N LEU A 3 23.24 -7.36 -0.83
CA LEU A 3 22.31 -8.44 -1.19
C LEU A 3 23.04 -9.47 -2.09
N PRO A 4 22.53 -10.73 -2.16
CA PRO A 4 23.09 -11.75 -3.04
C PRO A 4 23.36 -11.23 -4.46
N ASP A 5 24.37 -11.78 -5.13
CA ASP A 5 24.78 -11.23 -6.41
C ASP A 5 23.65 -11.22 -7.45
N GLY A 6 23.56 -10.13 -8.20
CA GLY A 6 22.44 -9.82 -9.09
C GLY A 6 21.07 -9.57 -8.42
N ALA A 7 20.91 -9.79 -7.12
CA ALA A 7 19.64 -9.57 -6.42
C ALA A 7 19.41 -8.08 -6.08
N ALA A 8 18.14 -7.70 -6.04
CA ALA A 8 17.71 -6.37 -5.64
C ALA A 8 16.30 -6.41 -5.05
N ALA A 9 15.99 -5.43 -4.21
CA ALA A 9 14.64 -5.21 -3.71
C ALA A 9 14.22 -3.77 -3.98
N ARG A 10 12.92 -3.57 -4.18
CA ARG A 10 12.26 -2.28 -4.12
C ARG A 10 11.16 -2.33 -3.08
N LEU A 11 11.27 -1.46 -2.09
CA LEU A 11 10.36 -1.42 -0.94
C LEU A 11 9.71 -0.06 -0.87
N GLY A 12 8.44 0.00 -0.45
CA GLY A 12 7.75 1.27 -0.30
C GLY A 12 6.25 1.10 -0.23
N TRP A 13 5.55 1.96 -0.97
CA TRP A 13 4.10 2.08 -0.90
C TRP A 13 3.48 1.89 -2.29
N GLY A 14 2.50 1.00 -2.38
CA GLY A 14 1.71 0.75 -3.58
C GLY A 14 0.25 1.05 -3.31
N ARG A 15 -0.46 1.54 -4.32
CA ARG A 15 -1.92 1.62 -4.30
C ARG A 15 -2.50 0.34 -4.91
N ARG A 16 -3.81 0.16 -4.76
CA ARG A 16 -4.56 -1.02 -5.24
C ARG A 16 -4.20 -1.48 -6.67
N TYR A 17 -4.03 -0.53 -7.59
CA TYR A 17 -3.77 -0.82 -9.01
C TYR A 17 -2.28 -0.82 -9.38
N ALA A 18 -1.38 -0.83 -8.39
CA ALA A 18 0.03 -1.06 -8.66
C ALA A 18 0.22 -2.46 -9.25
N ASN A 19 0.89 -2.56 -10.40
CA ASN A 19 1.03 -3.83 -11.09
C ASN A 19 1.94 -4.80 -10.32
N LEU A 20 1.36 -5.87 -9.78
CA LEU A 20 2.07 -6.88 -8.99
C LEU A 20 3.17 -7.64 -9.77
N GLN A 21 3.07 -7.69 -11.09
CA GLN A 21 4.07 -8.34 -11.96
C GLN A 21 5.21 -7.39 -12.33
N ALA A 22 5.08 -6.10 -12.03
CA ALA A 22 6.09 -5.09 -12.32
C ALA A 22 6.88 -4.72 -11.06
N PRO A 23 8.11 -4.20 -11.20
CA PRO A 23 8.83 -3.68 -10.04
C PRO A 23 8.10 -2.48 -9.44
N LEU A 24 8.06 -2.39 -8.11
CA LEU A 24 7.39 -1.27 -7.44
C LEU A 24 7.95 0.07 -7.93
N GLY A 25 7.05 1.03 -8.18
CA GLY A 25 7.38 2.32 -8.82
C GLY A 25 7.53 2.28 -10.34
N TYR A 26 7.10 1.19 -11.00
CA TYR A 26 6.97 1.11 -12.46
C TYR A 26 5.90 2.07 -13.00
N ASP A 27 4.75 2.10 -12.34
CA ASP A 27 3.55 2.87 -12.73
C ASP A 27 3.35 4.12 -11.85
N LYS A 28 2.18 4.77 -12.02
CA LYS A 28 1.74 5.93 -11.22
C LYS A 28 1.21 5.56 -9.83
N PHE A 29 1.04 4.27 -9.55
CA PHE A 29 0.40 3.77 -8.34
C PHE A 29 1.43 3.31 -7.29
N GLY A 30 2.71 3.18 -7.65
CA GLY A 30 3.78 2.79 -6.75
C GLY A 30 4.83 3.87 -6.50
N TYR A 31 5.36 3.90 -5.29
CA TYR A 31 6.51 4.70 -4.85
C TYR A 31 7.47 3.78 -4.11
N SER A 32 8.72 3.71 -4.55
CA SER A 32 9.69 2.78 -3.95
C SER A 32 11.07 3.36 -3.74
N TRP A 33 11.81 2.68 -2.87
CA TRP A 33 13.23 2.82 -2.65
C TRP A 33 13.92 1.54 -3.07
N ARG A 34 14.96 1.65 -3.89
CA ARG A 34 15.74 0.51 -4.39
C ARG A 34 16.95 0.28 -3.51
N SER A 35 17.19 -0.99 -3.15
CA SER A 35 18.35 -1.43 -2.37
C SER A 35 19.68 -0.98 -2.99
N ARG A 36 19.85 -1.26 -4.28
CA ARG A 36 21.05 -0.84 -5.03
C ARG A 36 21.06 0.68 -5.26
N LYS A 37 22.15 1.32 -4.81
CA LYS A 37 22.43 2.76 -4.99
C LYS A 37 21.41 3.72 -4.34
N GLY A 38 20.51 3.21 -3.49
CA GLY A 38 19.57 4.01 -2.70
C GLY A 38 18.67 4.94 -3.52
N THR A 39 18.33 4.56 -4.75
CA THR A 39 17.52 5.38 -5.65
C THR A 39 16.04 5.22 -5.37
N ARG A 40 15.28 6.32 -5.37
CA ARG A 40 13.82 6.32 -5.32
C ARG A 40 13.21 6.17 -6.72
N PHE A 41 12.12 5.42 -6.86
CA PHE A 41 11.45 5.15 -8.13
C PHE A 41 9.94 5.46 -8.06
N HIS A 42 9.45 6.13 -9.09
CA HIS A 42 8.04 6.38 -9.39
C HIS A 42 7.89 6.59 -10.89
N GLU A 43 6.84 6.05 -11.53
CA GLU A 43 6.64 6.12 -12.99
C GLU A 43 7.87 5.64 -13.80
N SER A 44 8.54 4.59 -13.33
CA SER A 44 9.80 4.06 -13.87
C SER A 44 10.98 5.03 -13.87
N ARG A 45 10.84 6.20 -13.25
CA ARG A 45 11.89 7.24 -13.15
C ARG A 45 12.65 7.09 -11.85
N GLY A 46 13.90 6.64 -11.96
CA GLY A 46 14.82 6.56 -10.82
C GLY A 46 15.52 7.89 -10.57
N LYS A 47 15.52 8.35 -9.32
CA LYS A 47 16.32 9.50 -8.86
C LYS A 47 17.19 9.07 -7.69
N HIS A 48 18.43 9.56 -7.63
CA HIS A 48 19.24 9.39 -6.43
C HIS A 48 18.53 10.03 -5.24
N TYR A 49 18.63 9.39 -4.08
CA TYR A 49 17.91 9.78 -2.87
C TYR A 49 18.77 9.57 -1.63
N SER A 50 19.41 8.41 -1.52
CA SER A 50 20.30 8.07 -0.41
C SER A 50 21.37 7.09 -0.87
N ASP A 51 22.21 6.66 0.08
CA ASP A 51 23.00 5.45 -0.09
C ASP A 51 22.12 4.19 -0.17
N GLY A 52 22.70 3.13 -0.73
CA GLY A 52 22.06 1.83 -0.78
C GLY A 52 21.86 1.20 0.59
N TYR A 53 21.00 0.18 0.62
CA TYR A 53 20.79 -0.69 1.77
C TYR A 53 20.99 -2.14 1.36
N GLY A 54 21.33 -2.99 2.33
CA GLY A 54 21.69 -4.37 2.10
C GLY A 54 21.25 -5.30 3.23
N GLU A 55 21.85 -6.48 3.23
CA GLU A 55 21.61 -7.50 4.25
C GLU A 55 22.04 -7.00 5.64
N GLY A 56 21.18 -7.25 6.62
CA GLY A 56 21.32 -6.81 8.01
C GLY A 56 20.68 -5.45 8.33
N ASP A 57 20.42 -4.62 7.32
CA ASP A 57 19.77 -3.33 7.52
C ASP A 57 18.30 -3.49 7.95
N THR A 58 17.89 -2.70 8.94
CA THR A 58 16.49 -2.57 9.34
C THR A 58 15.93 -1.25 8.79
N LEU A 59 14.93 -1.34 7.93
CA LEU A 59 14.40 -0.20 7.21
C LEU A 59 13.05 0.23 7.77
N GLY A 60 12.89 1.54 7.98
CA GLY A 60 11.62 2.14 8.38
C GLY A 60 10.93 2.84 7.21
N PHE A 61 9.60 2.79 7.18
CA PHE A 61 8.79 3.36 6.13
C PHE A 61 7.66 4.17 6.77
N LEU A 62 7.61 5.47 6.48
CA LEU A 62 6.55 6.36 6.95
C LEU A 62 5.88 7.03 5.77
N VAL A 63 4.55 7.00 5.75
CA VAL A 63 3.73 7.77 4.82
C VAL A 63 2.87 8.74 5.63
N VAL A 64 2.90 10.00 5.25
CA VAL A 64 2.11 11.08 5.85
C VAL A 64 1.06 11.51 4.83
N LEU A 65 -0.21 11.23 5.14
CA LEU A 65 -1.35 11.60 4.31
C LEU A 65 -2.20 12.60 5.09
N PRO A 66 -2.22 13.89 4.71
CA PRO A 66 -3.06 14.87 5.37
C PRO A 66 -4.55 14.58 5.15
N VAL A 67 -5.36 14.86 6.16
CA VAL A 67 -6.82 14.74 6.06
C VAL A 67 -7.34 15.73 5.01
N ASN A 68 -8.24 15.25 4.16
CA ASN A 68 -8.92 16.05 3.16
C ASN A 68 -10.43 16.05 3.45
N ALA A 69 -11.12 17.15 3.18
CA ALA A 69 -12.57 17.25 3.30
C ALA A 69 -13.32 16.17 2.50
N ASN A 70 -12.71 15.66 1.43
CA ASN A 70 -13.28 14.61 0.57
C ASN A 70 -12.88 13.18 0.98
N THR A 71 -12.20 12.98 2.10
CA THR A 71 -11.84 11.63 2.56
C THR A 71 -13.10 10.86 2.93
N LYS A 72 -13.39 9.79 2.18
CA LYS A 72 -14.47 8.84 2.53
C LYS A 72 -13.96 7.91 3.62
N TYR A 73 -14.67 7.87 4.74
CA TYR A 73 -14.34 7.01 5.88
C TYR A 73 -14.99 5.62 5.78
N THR A 74 -16.04 5.47 4.96
CA THR A 74 -16.66 4.18 4.68
C THR A 74 -15.98 3.51 3.47
N PRO A 75 -15.40 2.30 3.65
CA PRO A 75 -14.83 1.54 2.55
C PRO A 75 -15.92 0.97 1.62
N ASN A 76 -15.51 0.42 0.48
CA ASN A 76 -16.41 -0.31 -0.40
C ASN A 76 -16.80 -1.66 0.26
N THR A 77 -18.10 -1.97 0.31
CA THR A 77 -18.63 -3.18 0.94
C THR A 77 -18.38 -4.46 0.14
N TYR A 78 -18.26 -4.36 -1.19
CA TYR A 78 -18.22 -5.48 -2.14
C TYR A 78 -19.43 -6.44 -2.07
N LYS A 79 -20.39 -6.25 -1.16
CA LYS A 79 -21.61 -7.05 -1.05
C LYS A 79 -22.60 -6.80 -2.20
N ASP A 80 -22.34 -5.79 -3.01
CA ASP A 80 -22.99 -5.50 -4.30
C ASP A 80 -22.39 -6.29 -5.47
N ARG A 81 -21.27 -7.00 -5.25
CA ARG A 81 -20.55 -7.73 -6.29
C ARG A 81 -21.02 -9.17 -6.45
N PRO A 82 -20.80 -9.79 -7.63
CA PRO A 82 -21.06 -11.20 -7.85
C PRO A 82 -20.34 -12.10 -6.85
N LEU A 83 -21.08 -13.06 -6.29
CA LEU A 83 -20.55 -14.11 -5.43
C LEU A 83 -20.32 -15.36 -6.27
N VAL A 84 -19.05 -15.78 -6.42
CA VAL A 84 -18.66 -16.92 -7.26
C VAL A 84 -18.07 -18.05 -6.41
N LYS A 85 -18.32 -19.29 -6.83
CA LYS A 85 -17.74 -20.49 -6.20
C LYS A 85 -16.54 -20.99 -7.00
N PHE A 86 -15.36 -20.98 -6.40
CA PHE A 86 -14.13 -21.50 -7.00
C PHE A 86 -13.42 -22.45 -6.04
N ARG A 87 -13.11 -23.67 -6.51
CA ARG A 87 -12.47 -24.74 -5.71
C ARG A 87 -13.12 -24.92 -4.33
N SER A 88 -14.45 -25.01 -4.30
CA SER A 88 -15.28 -25.18 -3.09
C SER A 88 -15.28 -24.02 -2.10
N HIS A 89 -14.70 -22.86 -2.44
CA HIS A 89 -14.74 -21.64 -1.63
C HIS A 89 -15.53 -20.53 -2.35
N LEU A 90 -16.08 -19.59 -1.60
CA LEU A 90 -16.86 -18.46 -2.11
C LEU A 90 -16.01 -17.18 -2.13
N TYR A 91 -16.10 -16.43 -3.22
CA TYR A 91 -15.37 -15.18 -3.43
C TYR A 91 -16.27 -14.10 -4.02
N TYR A 92 -16.04 -12.85 -3.67
CA TYR A 92 -16.62 -11.71 -4.37
C TYR A 92 -15.72 -11.31 -5.54
N GLU A 93 -16.29 -11.14 -6.72
CA GLU A 93 -15.56 -10.70 -7.91
C GLU A 93 -15.69 -9.18 -8.10
N ASP A 94 -14.57 -8.46 -8.05
CA ASP A 94 -14.52 -7.04 -8.35
C ASP A 94 -13.73 -6.78 -9.64
N LYS A 95 -14.17 -5.79 -10.42
CA LYS A 95 -13.52 -5.41 -11.67
C LYS A 95 -12.56 -4.26 -11.44
N ASP A 96 -11.35 -4.39 -11.98
CA ASP A 96 -10.36 -3.33 -11.89
C ASP A 96 -10.63 -2.22 -12.93
N ASN A 97 -10.96 -1.03 -12.44
CA ASN A 97 -11.18 0.15 -13.28
C ASN A 97 -9.89 1.00 -13.39
N ILE A 98 -8.86 0.44 -14.04
CA ILE A 98 -7.53 1.07 -14.11
C ILE A 98 -7.59 2.44 -14.81
N GLN A 99 -8.27 2.53 -15.96
CA GLN A 99 -8.33 3.76 -16.75
C GLN A 99 -9.04 4.90 -16.01
N GLU A 100 -10.16 4.59 -15.36
CA GLU A 100 -10.88 5.55 -14.51
C GLU A 100 -9.99 6.02 -13.36
N SER A 101 -9.27 5.09 -12.73
CA SER A 101 -8.36 5.38 -11.63
C SER A 101 -7.20 6.29 -12.04
N LEU A 102 -6.67 6.10 -13.25
CA LEU A 102 -5.66 6.97 -13.85
C LEU A 102 -6.20 8.39 -14.09
N ASN A 103 -7.42 8.51 -14.62
CA ASN A 103 -8.06 9.79 -14.88
C ASN A 103 -8.35 10.58 -13.58
N ASN A 104 -8.57 9.87 -12.47
CA ASN A 104 -8.88 10.46 -11.16
C ASN A 104 -7.65 10.69 -10.27
N LEU A 105 -6.43 10.49 -10.76
CA LEU A 105 -5.21 10.78 -10.02
C LEU A 105 -5.05 12.29 -9.79
N LYS A 106 -5.06 12.70 -8.53
CA LYS A 106 -4.82 14.09 -8.10
C LYS A 106 -3.74 14.10 -7.02
N PRO A 107 -2.69 14.94 -7.14
CA PRO A 107 -1.72 15.12 -6.06
C PRO A 107 -2.41 15.54 -4.75
N LEU A 108 -1.97 14.99 -3.62
CA LEU A 108 -2.41 15.37 -2.29
C LEU A 108 -1.38 16.32 -1.68
N ALA A 109 -1.65 17.63 -1.75
CA ALA A 109 -0.72 18.64 -1.26
C ALA A 109 -0.36 18.42 0.22
N GLY A 110 0.92 18.52 0.55
CA GLY A 110 1.44 18.33 1.91
C GLY A 110 1.64 16.88 2.34
N SER A 111 1.28 15.92 1.49
CA SER A 111 1.62 14.50 1.72
C SER A 111 3.11 14.25 1.52
N LYS A 112 3.66 13.31 2.28
CA LYS A 112 5.10 13.00 2.30
C LYS A 112 5.37 11.52 2.50
N ILE A 113 6.45 11.01 1.90
CA ILE A 113 7.00 9.69 2.19
C ILE A 113 8.43 9.87 2.73
N TYR A 114 8.72 9.20 3.84
CA TYR A 114 10.05 9.13 4.45
C TYR A 114 10.51 7.67 4.52
N TYR A 115 11.80 7.47 4.30
CA TYR A 115 12.47 6.20 4.53
C TYR A 115 13.54 6.36 5.60
N PHE A 116 13.75 5.29 6.36
CA PHE A 116 14.71 5.26 7.46
C PHE A 116 15.62 4.06 7.29
N LYS A 117 16.91 4.22 7.59
CA LYS A 117 17.90 3.15 7.61
C LYS A 117 18.43 3.03 9.03
N ASN A 118 18.20 1.89 9.68
CA ASN A 118 18.63 1.62 11.05
C ASN A 118 18.19 2.71 12.06
N GLY A 119 16.99 3.26 11.86
CA GLY A 119 16.43 4.34 12.67
C GLY A 119 16.73 5.76 12.17
N GLU A 120 17.71 5.93 11.27
CA GLU A 120 18.10 7.25 10.76
C GLU A 120 17.28 7.64 9.52
N CYS A 121 16.67 8.83 9.56
CA CYS A 121 15.89 9.36 8.46
C CYS A 121 16.77 9.68 7.24
N GLN A 122 16.41 9.15 6.07
CA GLN A 122 17.13 9.38 4.81
C GLN A 122 16.61 10.62 4.04
N GLY A 123 15.80 11.46 4.71
CA GLY A 123 15.19 12.65 4.13
C GLY A 123 13.84 12.39 3.45
N GLN A 124 13.28 13.40 2.77
CA GLN A 124 11.98 13.31 2.12
C GLN A 124 12.10 12.57 0.77
N ALA A 125 11.56 11.35 0.72
CA ALA A 125 11.61 10.51 -0.47
C ALA A 125 10.60 10.94 -1.52
N PHE A 126 9.40 11.36 -1.14
CA PHE A 126 8.40 11.90 -2.07
C PHE A 126 7.57 12.96 -1.36
N THR A 127 7.12 13.96 -2.10
CA THR A 127 6.19 14.99 -1.66
C THR A 127 5.02 15.03 -2.63
N ASP A 128 3.86 15.45 -2.13
CA ASP A 128 2.65 15.66 -2.94
C ASP A 128 2.27 14.41 -3.75
N VAL A 129 2.31 13.24 -3.10
CA VAL A 129 1.92 11.96 -3.71
C VAL A 129 0.44 11.95 -4.07
N TYR A 130 0.03 11.10 -5.00
CA TYR A 130 -1.37 11.06 -5.43
C TYR A 130 -2.31 10.64 -4.29
N GLN A 131 -3.45 11.33 -4.13
CA GLN A 131 -4.47 10.99 -3.14
C GLN A 131 -4.96 9.53 -3.30
N GLY A 132 -5.20 8.85 -2.18
CA GLY A 132 -5.78 7.50 -2.15
C GLY A 132 -5.24 6.64 -1.01
N CYS A 133 -5.65 5.37 -1.00
CA CYS A 133 -5.20 4.37 -0.05
C CYS A 133 -3.88 3.74 -0.50
N TYR A 134 -2.93 3.65 0.43
CA TYR A 134 -1.60 3.06 0.21
C TYR A 134 -1.43 1.82 1.08
N TYR A 135 -0.72 0.84 0.52
CA TYR A 135 -0.40 -0.44 1.14
C TYR A 135 1.12 -0.60 1.15
N PRO A 136 1.72 -1.07 2.27
CA PRO A 136 3.12 -1.48 2.27
C PRO A 136 3.34 -2.50 1.17
N SER A 137 4.32 -2.25 0.31
CA SER A 137 4.54 -3.04 -0.90
C SER A 137 6.01 -3.40 -1.04
N VAL A 138 6.24 -4.65 -1.44
CA VAL A 138 7.57 -5.25 -1.59
C VAL A 138 7.68 -5.84 -2.98
N SER A 139 8.73 -5.49 -3.70
CA SER A 139 9.09 -6.08 -4.98
C SER A 139 10.49 -6.66 -4.89
N LEU A 140 10.61 -7.94 -5.25
CA LEU A 140 11.82 -8.73 -5.11
C LEU A 140 12.35 -9.08 -6.50
N HIS A 141 13.67 -9.05 -6.66
CA HIS A 141 14.35 -9.48 -7.88
C HIS A 141 15.41 -10.54 -7.56
N LYS A 142 15.30 -11.69 -8.24
CA LYS A 142 16.09 -12.90 -7.98
C LYS A 142 15.96 -13.36 -6.51
N ASN A 143 17.01 -13.96 -5.96
CA ASN A 143 17.04 -14.61 -4.65
C ASN A 143 17.20 -13.58 -3.53
N CYS A 144 16.21 -12.70 -3.35
CA CYS A 144 16.16 -11.74 -2.26
C CYS A 144 15.03 -12.11 -1.28
N THR A 145 15.35 -12.09 0.01
CA THR A 145 14.38 -12.32 1.08
C THR A 145 14.24 -11.05 1.91
N VAL A 146 12.99 -10.67 2.20
CA VAL A 146 12.66 -9.52 3.05
C VAL A 146 11.67 -9.99 4.11
N SER A 147 11.92 -9.63 5.36
CA SER A 147 10.97 -9.82 6.46
C SER A 147 10.29 -8.49 6.76
N VAL A 148 8.98 -8.51 6.96
CA VAL A 148 8.17 -7.32 7.25
C VAL A 148 7.71 -7.34 8.71
N ASN A 149 7.70 -6.17 9.34
CA ASN A 149 7.15 -5.96 10.68
C ASN A 149 6.19 -4.77 10.62
N PHE A 150 4.91 -5.02 10.87
CA PHE A 150 3.84 -4.02 10.80
C PHE A 150 3.62 -3.27 12.12
N GLY A 151 4.42 -3.56 13.15
CA GLY A 151 4.28 -3.01 14.49
C GLY A 151 3.43 -3.90 15.42
N PRO A 152 3.16 -3.45 16.64
CA PRO A 152 3.56 -2.15 17.21
C PRO A 152 5.02 -2.09 17.66
N ASN A 153 5.66 -3.24 17.83
CA ASN A 153 7.01 -3.35 18.38
C ASN A 153 8.08 -3.20 17.29
N PHE A 154 8.62 -2.00 17.13
CA PHE A 154 9.69 -1.72 16.18
C PHE A 154 11.07 -1.84 16.82
N LYS A 155 12.04 -2.39 16.08
CA LYS A 155 13.45 -2.38 16.50
C LYS A 155 14.00 -0.95 16.60
N TYR A 156 13.62 -0.11 15.64
CA TYR A 156 13.91 1.33 15.63
C TYR A 156 12.61 2.09 15.41
N ALA A 157 11.99 2.58 16.48
CA ALA A 157 10.81 3.42 16.38
C ALA A 157 11.19 4.82 15.86
N PRO A 158 10.34 5.47 15.03
CA PRO A 158 10.55 6.87 14.64
C PRO A 158 10.72 7.78 15.86
N SER A 159 11.53 8.84 15.73
CA SER A 159 11.72 9.84 16.79
C SER A 159 10.38 10.52 17.15
N ARG A 160 10.32 11.13 18.34
CA ARG A 160 9.11 11.85 18.83
C ARG A 160 8.64 13.00 17.93
N GLU A 161 9.45 13.40 16.95
CA GLU A 161 9.12 14.44 15.97
C GLU A 161 8.09 13.96 14.94
N TYR A 162 7.98 12.66 14.72
CA TYR A 162 7.03 12.06 13.78
C TYR A 162 5.80 11.55 14.53
N ALA A 163 4.63 12.13 14.26
CA ALA A 163 3.37 11.53 14.66
C ALA A 163 3.10 10.32 13.75
N TYR A 164 3.06 9.11 14.30
CA TYR A 164 2.85 7.89 13.54
C TYR A 164 1.93 6.91 14.27
N ARG A 165 1.34 6.00 13.49
CA ARG A 165 0.58 4.84 13.98
C ARG A 165 1.11 3.59 13.27
N PRO A 166 1.28 2.45 13.96
CA PRO A 166 1.73 1.22 13.33
C PRO A 166 0.68 0.70 12.34
N MET A 167 1.13 -0.05 11.33
CA MET A 167 0.23 -0.62 10.33
C MET A 167 -0.68 -1.71 10.94
N SER A 168 -0.24 -2.38 12.01
CA SER A 168 -1.06 -3.34 12.77
C SER A 168 -2.36 -2.71 13.29
N GLU A 169 -2.29 -1.48 13.80
CA GLU A 169 -3.45 -0.76 14.29
C GLU A 169 -4.41 -0.39 13.14
N LYS A 170 -3.86 0.05 11.99
CA LYS A 170 -4.71 0.34 10.82
C LYS A 170 -5.38 -0.92 10.25
N ALA A 171 -4.76 -2.09 10.37
CA ALA A 171 -5.37 -3.36 9.96
C ALA A 171 -6.60 -3.70 10.81
N GLU A 172 -6.53 -3.50 12.14
CA GLU A 172 -7.67 -3.67 13.04
C GLU A 172 -8.79 -2.68 12.73
N GLU A 173 -8.46 -1.40 12.54
CA GLU A 173 -9.43 -0.39 12.11
C GLU A 173 -10.12 -0.76 10.80
N ALA A 174 -9.36 -1.23 9.81
CA ALA A 174 -9.89 -1.59 8.51
C ALA A 174 -10.92 -2.74 8.60
N ILE A 175 -10.72 -3.70 9.51
CA ILE A 175 -11.70 -4.77 9.77
C ILE A 175 -13.00 -4.19 10.31
N CYS A 176 -12.91 -3.28 11.28
CA CYS A 176 -14.08 -2.59 11.85
C CYS A 176 -14.80 -1.73 10.80
N GLU A 177 -14.06 -0.91 10.05
CA GLU A 177 -14.57 -0.07 8.97
C GLU A 177 -15.29 -0.92 7.90
N GLN A 178 -14.69 -2.04 7.48
CA GLN A 178 -15.28 -2.95 6.50
C GLN A 178 -16.55 -3.62 7.03
N THR A 179 -16.53 -4.08 8.29
CA THR A 179 -17.71 -4.70 8.94
C THR A 179 -18.86 -3.71 9.00
N MET A 180 -18.58 -2.45 9.35
CA MET A 180 -19.60 -1.40 9.38
C MET A 180 -20.15 -1.09 7.98
N ALA A 181 -19.29 -1.02 6.96
CA ALA A 181 -19.74 -0.82 5.58
C ALA A 181 -20.65 -1.96 5.10
N ASP A 182 -20.32 -3.20 5.45
CA ASP A 182 -21.12 -4.38 5.13
C ASP A 182 -22.46 -4.37 5.87
N LEU A 183 -22.47 -4.05 7.16
CA LEU A 183 -23.71 -3.94 7.94
C LEU A 183 -24.65 -2.89 7.35
N LEU A 184 -24.13 -1.70 7.05
CA LEU A 184 -24.91 -0.63 6.43
C LEU A 184 -25.55 -1.08 5.11
N TYR A 185 -24.75 -1.70 4.24
CA TYR A 185 -25.25 -2.18 2.96
C TYR A 185 -26.32 -3.26 3.12
N LEU A 186 -26.11 -4.24 4.00
CA LEU A 186 -27.05 -5.34 4.23
C LEU A 186 -28.37 -4.84 4.83
N THR A 187 -28.31 -3.87 5.76
CA THR A 187 -29.51 -3.25 6.33
C THR A 187 -30.29 -2.45 5.28
N GLU A 188 -29.62 -1.67 4.43
CA GLU A 188 -30.29 -0.91 3.35
C GLU A 188 -30.94 -1.80 2.28
N ASN A 189 -30.40 -3.01 2.09
CA ASN A 189 -30.83 -3.96 1.07
C ASN A 189 -31.59 -5.17 1.64
N GLU A 190 -32.07 -5.09 2.87
CA GLU A 190 -32.83 -6.15 3.51
C GLU A 190 -34.02 -6.58 2.63
N GLY A 191 -34.18 -7.90 2.44
CA GLY A 191 -35.23 -8.48 1.59
C GLY A 191 -35.00 -8.38 0.07
N LYS A 192 -33.97 -7.64 -0.40
CA LYS A 192 -33.62 -7.50 -1.82
C LYS A 192 -32.46 -8.41 -2.26
N LEU A 193 -31.73 -8.97 -1.31
CA LEU A 193 -30.59 -9.86 -1.57
C LEU A 193 -31.10 -11.26 -1.94
N ARG A 194 -31.15 -11.60 -3.23
CA ARG A 194 -31.50 -12.94 -3.71
C ARG A 194 -30.29 -13.65 -4.29
N LEU A 195 -30.03 -14.87 -3.82
CA LEU A 195 -28.96 -15.75 -4.32
C LEU A 195 -29.16 -16.14 -5.79
N ASP A 196 -30.42 -16.22 -6.25
CA ASP A 196 -30.78 -16.66 -7.60
C ASP A 196 -30.35 -15.70 -8.72
N ASN A 197 -29.97 -14.46 -8.38
CA ASN A 197 -29.47 -13.49 -9.37
C ASN A 197 -28.04 -13.76 -9.83
N PHE A 198 -27.37 -14.78 -9.29
CA PHE A 198 -25.96 -15.09 -9.58
C PHE A 198 -25.75 -16.38 -10.39
N ASN A 199 -26.82 -17.01 -10.89
CA ASN A 199 -26.70 -18.09 -11.89
C ASN A 199 -26.69 -17.50 -13.30
N LEU A 200 -25.48 -17.36 -13.87
CA LEU A 200 -25.22 -17.16 -15.29
C LEU A 200 -24.08 -18.08 -15.72
#